data_AF-A0A662HWL6-F1
#
_entry.id   AF-A0A662HWL6-F1
#
_cell.length_a   1.000
_cell.length_b   1.000
_cell.length_c   1.000
_cell.angle_alpha   90.00
_cell.angle_beta   90.00
_cell.angle_gamma   90.00
#
_symmetry.space_group_name_H-M   'P 1'
#
loop_
_entity.id
_entity.type
_entity.pdbx_description
1 polymer ?
#
loop_
_entity_poly.entity_id
_entity_poly.type
_entity_poly.pdbx_seq_one_letter_code
_entity_poly.pdbx_strand_id
1 'polypeptide(L)'
;MLKSSNYSFFQVGELPREYWRTYRTLAGVVIMRVSRAIVEVNGQRLETYVETPLFGQGKNIVGREFINKLVLILDGPRRLCCLG
;
A
#
# COMPACT_ATOMS: atom_id res chain seq x y z
N MET A 1 -8.69 8.44 -6.20
CA MET A 1 -9.55 7.93 -5.10
C MET A 1 -9.65 6.41 -5.23
N LEU A 2 -9.53 5.65 -4.12
CA LEU A 2 -9.64 4.19 -4.14
C LEU A 2 -11.05 3.79 -4.58
N LYS A 3 -11.16 2.97 -5.63
CA LYS A 3 -12.46 2.43 -6.10
C LYS A 3 -12.79 1.15 -5.33
N SER A 4 -14.08 0.87 -5.14
CA SER A 4 -14.55 -0.38 -4.54
C SER A 4 -13.98 -1.63 -5.24
N SER A 5 -13.76 -1.54 -6.55
CA SER A 5 -13.14 -2.59 -7.36
C SER A 5 -11.75 -3.00 -6.89
N ASN A 6 -10.95 -2.06 -6.35
CA ASN A 6 -9.60 -2.37 -5.87
C ASN A 6 -9.66 -3.26 -4.62
N TYR A 7 -10.63 -3.03 -3.73
CA TYR A 7 -10.81 -3.86 -2.55
C TYR A 7 -11.22 -5.28 -2.94
N SER A 8 -12.16 -5.43 -3.88
CA SER A 8 -12.59 -6.74 -4.39
C SER A 8 -11.44 -7.51 -5.04
N PHE A 9 -10.55 -6.82 -5.76
CA PHE A 9 -9.39 -7.45 -6.39
C PHE A 9 -8.44 -8.08 -5.36
N PHE A 10 -8.10 -7.36 -4.28
CA PHE A 10 -7.16 -7.85 -3.28
C PHE A 10 -7.76 -8.85 -2.29
N GLN A 11 -9.09 -8.95 -2.21
CA GLN A 11 -9.80 -9.86 -1.32
C GLN A 11 -9.47 -11.34 -1.62
N VAL A 12 -9.18 -11.69 -2.88
CA VAL A 12 -8.84 -13.07 -3.28
C VAL A 12 -7.51 -13.54 -2.67
N GLY A 13 -6.58 -12.62 -2.43
CA GLY A 13 -5.27 -12.89 -1.83
C GLY A 13 -5.17 -12.48 -0.36
N GLU A 14 -6.30 -12.16 0.29
CA GLU A 14 -6.33 -11.70 1.67
C GLU A 14 -5.85 -12.83 2.62
N LEU A 15 -4.91 -12.47 3.48
CA LEU A 15 -4.35 -13.37 4.47
C LEU A 15 -5.30 -13.54 5.67
N PRO A 16 -5.18 -14.65 6.40
CA PRO A 16 -5.89 -14.85 7.66
C PRO A 16 -5.69 -13.69 8.65
N ARG A 17 -6.65 -13.52 9.56
CA ARG A 17 -6.72 -12.38 10.50
C ARG A 17 -5.48 -12.26 11.39
N GLU A 18 -4.81 -13.35 11.71
CA GLU A 18 -3.56 -13.36 12.47
C GLU A 18 -2.42 -12.61 11.79
N TYR A 19 -2.49 -12.40 10.47
CA TYR A 19 -1.52 -11.61 9.71
C TYR A 19 -1.95 -10.14 9.52
N TRP A 20 -3.15 -9.77 9.95
CA TRP A 20 -3.61 -8.39 9.84
C TRP A 20 -2.79 -7.48 10.73
N ARG A 21 -2.59 -6.25 10.27
CA ARG A 21 -1.72 -5.28 10.94
C ARG A 21 -2.54 -4.19 11.60
N THR A 22 -2.07 -3.74 12.76
CA THR A 22 -2.69 -2.66 13.52
C THR A 22 -1.72 -1.50 13.61
N TYR A 23 -2.14 -0.33 13.14
CA TYR A 23 -1.33 0.88 13.14
C TYR A 23 -1.91 1.95 14.04
N ARG A 24 -1.03 2.70 14.71
CA ARG A 24 -1.40 3.91 15.44
C ARG A 24 -1.14 5.11 14.53
N THR A 25 -2.18 5.88 14.26
CA THR A 25 -2.13 7.12 13.48
C THR A 25 -2.43 8.31 14.39
N LEU A 26 -2.27 9.53 13.85
CA LEU A 26 -2.70 10.75 14.55
C LEU A 26 -4.20 10.73 14.90
N ALA A 27 -5.02 10.08 14.07
CA ALA A 27 -6.48 10.00 14.23
C ALA A 27 -6.93 8.77 15.04
N GLY A 28 -5.99 8.02 15.63
CA GLY A 28 -6.27 6.80 16.38
C GLY A 28 -5.80 5.53 15.68
N VAL A 29 -6.30 4.40 16.15
CA VAL A 29 -5.87 3.07 15.71
C VAL A 29 -6.63 2.64 14.46
N VAL A 30 -5.92 2.10 13.48
CA VAL A 30 -6.48 1.54 12.24
C VAL A 30 -6.01 0.10 12.08
N ILE A 31 -6.97 -0.80 11.86
CA ILE A 31 -6.71 -2.20 11.52
C ILE A 31 -6.72 -2.33 10.00
N MET A 32 -5.72 -3.00 9.46
CA MET A 32 -5.51 -3.20 8.03
C MET A 32 -5.58 -4.69 7.70
N ARG A 33 -6.46 -5.03 6.75
CA ARG A 33 -6.48 -6.33 6.09
C ARG A 33 -5.27 -6.42 5.17
N VAL A 34 -4.62 -7.58 5.14
CA VAL A 34 -3.36 -7.77 4.43
C VAL A 34 -3.56 -8.78 3.31
N SER A 35 -3.09 -8.46 2.12
CA SER A 35 -3.08 -9.34 0.95
C SER A 35 -1.68 -9.43 0.37
N ARG A 36 -1.29 -10.59 -0.18
CA ARG A 36 -0.03 -10.71 -0.94
C ARG A 36 -0.27 -10.30 -2.39
N ALA A 37 0.64 -9.50 -2.93
CA ALA A 37 0.57 -9.05 -4.31
C ALA A 37 1.96 -8.98 -4.95
N ILE A 38 1.97 -8.99 -6.28
CA ILE A 38 3.13 -8.65 -7.10
C ILE A 38 2.87 -7.26 -7.68
N VAL A 39 3.78 -6.33 -7.43
CA VAL A 39 3.76 -4.99 -8.02
C VAL A 39 4.76 -4.96 -9.17
N GLU A 40 4.31 -4.44 -10.32
CA GLU A 40 5.17 -4.14 -11.44
C GLU A 40 5.53 -2.65 -11.44
N VAL A 41 6.82 -2.33 -11.41
CA VAL A 41 7.32 -0.95 -11.44
C VAL A 41 8.64 -0.90 -12.20
N ASN A 42 8.73 -0.02 -13.19
CA ASN A 42 9.94 0.14 -14.03
C ASN A 42 10.44 -1.21 -14.61
N GLY A 43 9.53 -2.06 -15.09
CA GLY A 43 9.85 -3.39 -15.64
C GLY A 43 10.27 -4.44 -14.61
N GLN A 44 10.31 -4.10 -13.31
CA GLN A 44 10.61 -5.03 -12.23
C GLN A 44 9.32 -5.56 -11.60
N ARG A 45 9.32 -6.84 -11.24
CA ARG A 45 8.23 -7.48 -10.50
C ARG A 45 8.68 -7.74 -9.07
N LEU A 46 8.01 -7.13 -8.10
CA LEU A 46 8.36 -7.18 -6.69
C LEU A 46 7.19 -7.69 -5.87
N GLU A 47 7.43 -8.69 -5.02
CA GLU A 47 6.44 -9.12 -4.03
C GLU A 47 6.28 -8.09 -2.92
N THR A 48 5.04 -7.85 -2.51
CA THR A 48 4.71 -6.96 -1.41
C THR A 48 3.42 -7.37 -0.72
N TYR A 49 3.20 -6.79 0.45
CA TYR A 49 1.89 -6.76 1.08
C TYR A 49 1.11 -5.52 0.61
N VAL A 50 -0.16 -5.73 0.31
CA VAL A 50 -1.14 -4.67 0.10
C VAL A 50 -2.07 -4.63 1.28
N GLU A 51 -2.22 -3.44 1.85
CA GLU A 51 -2.97 -3.20 3.06
C GLU A 51 -4.20 -2.37 2.75
N THR A 52 -5.36 -2.82 3.20
CA THR A 52 -6.61 -2.06 3.07
C THR A 52 -7.27 -1.87 4.43
N PRO A 53 -7.83 -0.69 4.73
CA PRO A 53 -8.54 -0.49 5.99
C PRO A 53 -9.63 -1.54 6.18
N LEU A 54 -9.75 -2.07 7.39
CA LEU A 54 -10.88 -2.90 7.78
C LEU A 54 -12.18 -2.11 7.70
N PHE A 55 -12.13 -0.83 8.08
CA PHE A 55 -13.25 0.10 8.03
C PHE A 55 -12.85 1.43 7.37
N GLY A 56 -13.79 2.05 6.67
CA GLY A 56 -13.61 3.36 6.04
C GLY A 56 -12.93 3.29 4.67
N GLN A 57 -12.60 4.47 4.14
CA GLN A 57 -11.92 4.62 2.85
C GLN A 57 -10.49 5.11 3.06
N GLY A 58 -9.56 4.57 2.28
CA GLY A 58 -8.16 5.00 2.26
C GLY A 58 -7.80 5.90 1.07
N LYS A 59 -6.56 6.38 1.10
CA LYS A 59 -5.85 6.84 -0.09
C LYS A 59 -4.83 5.77 -0.51
N ASN A 60 -4.51 5.73 -1.80
CA ASN A 60 -3.38 4.93 -2.27
C ASN A 60 -2.10 5.58 -1.73
N ILE A 61 -1.37 4.82 -0.93
CA ILE A 61 -0.07 5.20 -0.41
C ILE A 61 0.90 4.07 -0.67
N VAL A 62 2.17 4.40 -0.84
CA VAL A 62 3.25 3.42 -0.92
C VAL A 62 3.99 3.45 0.41
N GLY A 63 3.90 2.35 1.15
CA GLY A 63 4.53 2.22 2.46
C GLY A 63 6.05 2.13 2.37
N ARG A 64 6.74 2.48 3.47
CA ARG A 64 8.20 2.41 3.56
C ARG A 64 8.75 1.00 3.29
N GLU A 65 8.00 -0.04 3.65
CA GLU A 65 8.37 -1.44 3.39
C GLU A 65 8.62 -1.69 1.89
N PHE A 66 7.80 -1.09 1.02
CA PHE A 66 7.95 -1.23 -0.43
C PHE A 66 8.97 -0.22 -0.99
N ILE A 67 8.94 1.03 -0.52
CA ILE A 67 9.89 2.09 -0.91
C ILE A 67 11.34 1.62 -0.70
N ASN A 68 11.64 0.91 0.39
CA ASN A 68 12.98 0.39 0.67
C ASN A 68 13.47 -0.68 -0.33
N LYS A 69 12.59 -1.22 -1.18
CA LYS A 69 12.95 -2.14 -2.27
C LYS A 69 13.32 -1.42 -3.56
N LEU A 70 13.14 -0.09 -3.61
CA LEU A 70 13.33 0.73 -4.80
C LEU A 70 14.52 1.67 -4.62
N VAL A 71 15.20 1.98 -5.72
CA VAL A 71 16.09 3.14 -5.79
C VAL A 71 15.23 4.35 -6.14
N LEU A 72 15.03 5.24 -5.17
CA LEU A 72 14.18 6.41 -5.31
C LEU A 72 15.00 7.68 -5.14
N ILE A 73 14.73 8.67 -5.99
CA ILE A 73 15.32 10.01 -5.91
C ILE A 73 14.19 11.00 -5.64
N LEU A 74 14.36 11.82 -4.61
CA LEU A 74 13.47 12.95 -4.34
C LEU A 74 14.09 14.21 -4.95
N ASP A 75 13.82 14.46 -6.23
CA ASP A 75 14.34 15.62 -6.97
C ASP A 75 13.37 16.81 -6.87
N GLY A 76 13.50 17.55 -5.77
CA GLY A 76 12.74 18.77 -5.51
C GLY A 76 12.91 19.86 -6.58
N PRO A 77 14.14 20.22 -7.00
CA PRO A 77 14.38 21.24 -8.02
C PRO A 77 13.67 20.97 -9.36
N ARG A 78 13.64 19.71 -9.82
CA ARG A 78 12.95 19.35 -11.06
C ARG A 78 11.46 19.07 -10.87
N ARG A 79 10.94 19.12 -9.62
CA ARG A 79 9.58 18.71 -9.22
C ARG A 79 9.21 17.30 -9.72
N LEU A 80 10.20 16.44 -9.92
CA LEU A 80 10.00 15.03 -10.24
C LEU A 80 9.76 14.28 -8.92
N CYS A 81 8.69 14.62 -8.22
CA CYS A 81 8.30 13.95 -6.99
C CYS A 81 7.19 12.94 -7.29
N CYS A 82 7.14 11.82 -6.55
CA CYS A 82 6.16 10.74 -6.70
C CYS A 82 4.73 11.11 -6.26
N LEU A 83 4.38 12.40 -6.23
CA LEU A 83 3.06 12.93 -5.88
C LEU A 83 2.46 13.60 -7.11
N GLY A 84 2.24 12.81 -8.17
CA GLY A 84 1.41 13.16 -9.32
C GLY A 84 0.07 12.47 -9.21
#